data_AF-A0A1Q3BGM9-F1
#
_entry.id   AF-A0A1Q3BGM9-F1
#
_cell.length_a   1.000
_cell.length_b   1.000
_cell.length_c   1.000
_cell.angle_alpha   90.00
_cell.angle_beta   90.00
_cell.angle_gamma   90.00
#
_symmetry.space_group_name_H-M   'P 1'
#
loop_
_entity.id
_entity.type
_entity.pdbx_description
1 polymer ?
#
loop_
_entity_poly.entity_id
_entity_poly.type
_entity_poly.pdbx_seq_one_letter_code
_entity_poly.pdbx_strand_id
1 'polypeptide(L)'
;MDVRKIVVVVEDVEAARAALQWALHNLLRHGDLVTLLHVFPSTRSKNKMKTRQLRLKGYHLALSFKEMCNSFFNTNIEIVVTEGDQEGSRIASMVRQIGASMLVVGLHDHSFLYKLALAHSNTANNLNCRVLAIRQPTSPPPKRTQSSTTVPPPNNSTNMDFSQIDISCLHVPEVLPPKIPYRICPSPSAIIWRTSKSRKSREKG
;
A
#
# COMPACT_ATOMS: atom_id res chain seq x y z
N MET A 1 -30.47 -8.34 -7.37
CA MET A 1 -29.04 -8.71 -7.24
C MET A 1 -28.35 -7.57 -6.53
N ASP A 2 -27.67 -7.84 -5.42
CA ASP A 2 -26.98 -6.77 -4.68
C ASP A 2 -25.77 -6.26 -5.46
N VAL A 3 -25.70 -4.95 -5.66
CA VAL A 3 -24.58 -4.28 -6.35
C VAL A 3 -23.34 -4.41 -5.49
N ARG A 4 -22.32 -5.14 -5.97
CA ARG A 4 -21.05 -5.27 -5.25
C ARG A 4 -20.23 -4.01 -5.47
N LYS A 5 -19.72 -3.47 -4.37
CA LYS A 5 -18.75 -2.37 -4.39
C LYS A 5 -17.35 -2.95 -4.29
N ILE A 6 -16.52 -2.62 -5.28
CA ILE A 6 -15.16 -3.12 -5.41
C ILE A 6 -14.23 -1.91 -5.48
N VAL A 7 -13.28 -1.83 -4.55
CA VAL A 7 -12.29 -0.76 -4.53
C VAL A 7 -10.99 -1.27 -5.12
N VAL A 8 -10.39 -0.51 -6.03
CA VAL A 8 -9.07 -0.81 -6.59
C VAL A 8 -8.12 0.32 -6.20
N VAL A 9 -7.01 -0.02 -5.55
CA VAL A 9 -5.97 0.95 -5.19
C VAL A 9 -5.15 1.30 -6.42
N VAL A 10 -5.03 2.60 -6.69
CA VAL A 10 -4.34 3.13 -7.86
C VAL A 10 -3.01 3.75 -7.45
N GLU A 11 -1.92 3.16 -7.92
CA GLU A 11 -0.53 3.59 -7.70
C GLU A 11 0.20 3.71 -9.04
N ASP A 12 1.25 4.53 -9.10
CA ASP A 12 2.07 4.69 -10.32
C ASP A 12 3.12 3.58 -10.43
N VAL A 13 2.65 2.34 -10.43
CA VAL A 13 3.47 1.13 -10.48
C VAL A 13 2.79 0.12 -11.37
N GLU A 14 3.57 -0.63 -12.14
CA GLU A 14 3.04 -1.61 -13.09
C GLU A 14 2.25 -2.74 -12.40
N ALA A 15 2.63 -3.11 -11.18
CA ALA A 15 1.87 -4.04 -10.35
C ALA A 15 0.41 -3.59 -10.13
N ALA A 16 0.14 -2.30 -10.00
CA ALA A 16 -1.22 -1.79 -9.84
C ALA A 16 -2.03 -1.89 -11.15
N ARG A 17 -1.40 -1.64 -12.31
CA ARG A 17 -2.04 -1.84 -13.62
C ARG A 17 -2.37 -3.30 -13.87
N ALA A 18 -1.41 -4.20 -13.59
CA ALA A 18 -1.61 -5.65 -13.69
C ALA A 18 -2.74 -6.13 -12.77
N ALA A 19 -2.82 -5.58 -11.55
CA ALA A 19 -3.89 -5.88 -10.60
C ALA A 19 -5.28 -5.49 -11.13
N LEU A 20 -5.41 -4.27 -11.69
CA LEU A 20 -6.66 -3.84 -12.32
C LEU A 20 -7.03 -4.72 -13.51
N GLN A 21 -6.07 -5.02 -14.40
CA GLN A 21 -6.31 -5.87 -15.56
C GLN A 21 -6.78 -7.28 -15.15
N TRP A 22 -6.11 -7.89 -14.16
CA TRP A 22 -6.54 -9.19 -13.64
C TRP A 22 -7.95 -9.12 -13.03
N ALA A 23 -8.27 -8.06 -12.28
CA ALA A 23 -9.60 -7.88 -11.70
C ALA A 23 -10.69 -7.74 -12.78
N LEU A 24 -10.42 -6.98 -13.85
CA LEU A 24 -11.34 -6.83 -14.98
C LEU A 24 -11.64 -8.17 -15.66
N HIS A 25 -10.67 -9.06 -15.78
CA HIS A 25 -10.86 -10.37 -16.41
C HIS A 25 -11.47 -11.45 -15.50
N ASN A 26 -11.17 -11.43 -14.19
CA ASN A 26 -11.49 -12.56 -13.30
C ASN A 26 -12.56 -12.25 -12.24
N LEU A 27 -12.70 -10.97 -11.86
CA LEU A 27 -13.50 -10.58 -10.71
C LEU A 27 -14.79 -9.86 -11.09
N LEU A 28 -14.66 -8.88 -11.99
CA LEU A 28 -15.69 -7.90 -12.30
C LEU A 28 -16.80 -8.53 -13.15
N ARG A 29 -18.05 -8.25 -12.75
CA ARG A 29 -19.27 -8.69 -13.41
C ARG A 29 -20.10 -7.48 -13.81
N HIS A 30 -21.06 -7.71 -14.70
CA HIS A 30 -22.05 -6.71 -15.05
C HIS A 30 -22.80 -6.21 -13.80
N GLY A 31 -22.88 -4.90 -13.64
CA GLY A 31 -23.55 -4.25 -12.51
C GLY A 31 -22.69 -4.04 -11.26
N ASP A 32 -21.42 -4.46 -11.24
CA ASP A 32 -20.49 -4.09 -10.17
C ASP A 32 -20.16 -2.58 -10.22
N LEU A 33 -19.98 -1.98 -9.04
CA LEU A 33 -19.48 -0.61 -8.89
C LEU A 33 -17.99 -0.68 -8.52
N VAL A 34 -17.15 -0.16 -9.41
CA VAL A 34 -15.70 -0.11 -9.26
C VAL A 34 -15.27 1.28 -8.85
N THR A 35 -14.64 1.42 -7.70
CA THR A 35 -14.06 2.69 -7.24
C THR A 35 -12.54 2.64 -7.38
N LEU A 36 -12.00 3.46 -8.28
CA LEU A 36 -10.57 3.69 -8.45
C LEU A 36 -10.09 4.68 -7.38
N LEU A 37 -9.42 4.17 -6.35
CA LEU A 37 -8.96 4.93 -5.20
C LEU A 37 -7.46 5.26 -5.33
N HIS A 38 -7.15 6.54 -5.56
CA HIS A 38 -5.77 7.04 -5.44
C HIS A 38 -5.59 7.79 -4.12
N VAL A 39 -4.49 7.48 -3.43
CA VAL A 39 -4.11 8.13 -2.18
C VAL A 39 -2.75 8.78 -2.34
N PHE A 40 -2.72 10.12 -2.30
CA PHE A 40 -1.48 10.89 -2.38
C PHE A 40 -0.96 11.22 -0.98
N PRO A 41 0.38 11.32 -0.79
CA PRO A 41 0.96 11.52 0.53
C PRO A 41 0.61 12.90 1.09
N SER A 42 0.28 12.95 2.38
CA SER A 42 0.13 14.21 3.10
C SER A 42 1.47 14.94 3.20
N THR A 43 1.46 16.24 2.92
CA THR A 43 2.65 17.09 3.01
C THR A 43 2.71 17.79 4.36
N ARG A 44 3.81 17.65 5.10
CA ARG A 44 4.04 18.37 6.38
C ARG A 44 3.87 19.89 6.27
N SER A 45 4.17 20.44 5.09
CA SER A 45 3.90 21.83 4.74
C SER A 45 2.44 21.98 4.28
N LYS A 46 1.69 22.88 4.90
CA LYS A 46 0.31 23.25 4.49
C LYS A 46 0.28 24.12 3.23
N ASN A 47 1.20 23.90 2.28
CA ASN A 47 1.19 24.63 1.01
C ASN A 47 0.03 24.12 0.13
N LYS A 48 -1.05 24.90 0.09
CA LYS A 48 -2.27 24.61 -0.69
C LYS A 48 -1.97 24.34 -2.18
N MET A 49 -1.00 25.04 -2.76
CA MET A 49 -0.64 24.87 -4.18
C MET A 49 -0.02 23.50 -4.42
N LYS A 50 0.89 23.06 -3.54
CA LYS A 50 1.51 21.74 -3.60
C LYS A 50 0.48 20.62 -3.43
N THR A 51 -0.44 20.75 -2.46
CA THR A 51 -1.53 19.80 -2.25
C THR A 51 -2.45 19.71 -3.48
N ARG A 52 -2.83 20.85 -4.07
CA ARG A 52 -3.64 20.88 -5.30
C ARG A 52 -2.92 20.17 -6.45
N GLN A 53 -1.62 20.39 -6.61
CA GLN A 53 -0.84 19.75 -7.65
C GLN A 53 -0.76 18.23 -7.47
N LEU A 54 -0.58 17.73 -6.24
CA LEU A 54 -0.61 16.29 -5.94
C LEU A 54 -1.98 15.68 -6.24
N ARG A 55 -3.06 16.35 -5.85
CA ARG A 55 -4.43 15.91 -6.15
C ARG A 55 -4.69 15.83 -7.66
N LEU A 56 -4.23 16.82 -8.43
CA LEU A 56 -4.35 16.82 -9.89
C LEU A 56 -3.56 15.67 -10.53
N LYS A 57 -2.33 15.43 -10.08
CA LYS A 57 -1.52 14.29 -10.53
C LYS A 57 -2.21 12.96 -10.24
N GLY A 58 -2.73 12.80 -9.03
CA GLY A 58 -3.48 11.61 -8.64
C GLY A 58 -4.75 11.38 -9.46
N TYR A 59 -5.46 12.46 -9.80
CA TYR A 59 -6.64 12.37 -10.67
C TYR A 59 -6.27 11.99 -12.10
N HIS A 60 -5.20 12.55 -12.65
CA HIS A 60 -4.69 12.17 -13.98
C HIS A 60 -4.28 10.70 -14.04
N LEU A 61 -3.62 10.22 -12.99
CA LEU A 61 -3.26 8.81 -12.85
C LEU A 61 -4.51 7.91 -12.79
N ALA A 62 -5.50 8.25 -11.97
CA ALA A 62 -6.76 7.49 -11.91
C ALA A 62 -7.54 7.51 -13.25
N LEU A 63 -7.46 8.60 -14.02
CA LEU A 63 -8.03 8.65 -15.37
C LEU A 63 -7.38 7.63 -16.30
N SER A 64 -6.05 7.49 -16.26
CA SER A 64 -5.36 6.47 -17.08
C SER A 64 -5.81 5.04 -16.76
N PHE A 65 -6.10 4.75 -15.49
CA PHE A 65 -6.67 3.46 -15.07
C PHE A 65 -8.12 3.30 -15.52
N LYS A 66 -8.90 4.37 -15.51
CA LYS A 66 -10.26 4.36 -16.05
C LYS A 66 -10.26 4.04 -17.54
N GLU A 67 -9.31 4.58 -18.31
CA GLU A 67 -9.17 4.28 -19.73
C GLU A 67 -8.92 2.79 -20.01
N MET A 68 -8.16 2.10 -19.16
CA MET A 68 -7.97 0.65 -19.25
C MET A 68 -9.27 -0.14 -19.07
N CYS A 69 -10.23 0.41 -18.34
CA CYS A 69 -11.52 -0.24 -18.12
C CYS A 69 -12.49 -0.04 -19.30
N ASN A 70 -12.22 0.89 -20.22
CA ASN A 70 -13.13 1.18 -21.35
C ASN A 70 -13.35 -0.02 -22.27
N SER A 71 -12.41 -0.96 -22.31
CA SER A 71 -12.54 -2.23 -23.06
C SER A 71 -13.52 -3.21 -22.42
N PHE A 72 -13.93 -2.99 -21.17
CA PHE A 72 -14.86 -3.83 -20.42
C PHE A 72 -16.23 -3.15 -20.31
N PHE A 73 -17.16 -3.58 -21.16
CA PHE A 73 -18.50 -2.99 -21.21
C PHE A 73 -19.26 -3.18 -19.88
N ASN A 74 -19.95 -2.11 -19.46
CA ASN A 74 -20.96 -2.10 -18.40
C ASN A 74 -20.48 -2.21 -16.93
N THR A 75 -19.29 -1.71 -16.63
CA THR A 75 -18.88 -1.48 -15.23
C THR A 75 -19.08 -0.01 -14.86
N ASN A 76 -19.70 0.26 -13.70
CA ASN A 76 -19.82 1.62 -13.20
C ASN A 76 -18.50 1.99 -12.53
N ILE A 77 -17.78 2.97 -13.07
CA ILE A 77 -16.45 3.34 -12.57
C ILE A 77 -16.49 4.73 -11.96
N GLU A 78 -16.09 4.80 -10.69
CA GLU A 78 -15.94 6.03 -9.93
C GLU A 78 -14.46 6.29 -9.64
N ILE A 79 -14.03 7.56 -9.70
CA ILE A 79 -12.67 7.96 -9.34
C ILE A 79 -12.72 8.71 -8.00
N VAL A 80 -11.92 8.25 -7.05
CA VAL A 80 -11.76 8.88 -5.74
C VAL A 80 -10.29 9.18 -5.50
N VAL A 81 -9.97 10.46 -5.31
CA VAL A 81 -8.61 10.93 -5.04
C VAL A 81 -8.58 11.62 -3.69
N THR A 82 -7.81 11.07 -2.74
CA THR A 82 -7.79 11.56 -1.35
C THR A 82 -6.37 11.71 -0.82
N GLU A 83 -6.21 12.57 0.17
CA GLU A 83 -4.95 12.73 0.92
C GLU A 83 -4.84 11.62 1.96
N GLY A 84 -3.70 10.94 1.98
CA GLY A 84 -3.41 9.84 2.88
C GLY A 84 -2.32 10.10 3.90
N ASP A 85 -2.30 9.21 4.87
CA ASP A 85 -1.29 9.02 5.90
C ASP A 85 -0.21 8.03 5.45
N GLN A 86 0.88 7.93 6.22
CA GLN A 86 2.01 7.04 5.87
C GLN A 86 1.71 5.59 6.24
N GLU A 87 0.87 5.39 7.24
CA GLU A 87 0.50 4.12 7.86
C GLU A 87 -0.64 3.41 7.12
N GLY A 88 -1.34 4.12 6.25
CA GLY A 88 -2.40 3.56 5.43
C GLY A 88 -3.78 3.45 6.08
N SER A 89 -3.98 4.06 7.25
CA SER A 89 -5.29 4.12 7.89
C SER A 89 -6.34 4.82 7.01
N ARG A 90 -5.93 5.74 6.13
CA ARG A 90 -6.83 6.45 5.23
C ARG A 90 -7.50 5.52 4.24
N ILE A 91 -6.75 4.61 3.61
CA ILE A 91 -7.33 3.65 2.66
C ILE A 91 -8.33 2.76 3.37
N ALA A 92 -7.97 2.22 4.55
CA ALA A 92 -8.89 1.39 5.33
C ALA A 92 -10.19 2.14 5.70
N SER A 93 -10.08 3.41 6.08
CA SER A 93 -11.22 4.26 6.39
C SER A 93 -12.11 4.52 5.16
N MET A 94 -11.50 4.81 4.00
CA MET A 94 -12.22 5.03 2.74
C MET A 94 -12.94 3.76 2.28
N VAL A 95 -12.28 2.60 2.32
CA VAL A 95 -12.84 1.30 1.95
C VAL A 95 -14.07 0.98 2.80
N ARG A 96 -14.01 1.25 4.11
CA ARG A 96 -15.14 1.09 5.03
C ARG A 96 -16.27 2.10 4.75
N GLN A 97 -15.93 3.36 4.47
CA GLN A 97 -16.93 4.39 4.16
C GLN A 97 -17.68 4.10 2.85
N ILE A 98 -16.96 3.60 1.85
CA ILE A 98 -17.56 3.16 0.58
C ILE A 98 -18.48 1.95 0.81
N GLY A 99 -18.18 1.13 1.83
CA GLY A 99 -18.86 -0.15 2.07
C GLY A 99 -18.41 -1.18 1.04
N ALA A 100 -17.11 -1.21 0.73
CA ALA A 100 -16.56 -2.13 -0.24
C ALA A 100 -16.74 -3.59 0.25
N SER A 101 -17.19 -4.45 -0.65
CA SER A 101 -17.17 -5.89 -0.44
C SER A 101 -15.78 -6.49 -0.70
N MET A 102 -14.98 -5.81 -1.52
CA MET A 102 -13.65 -6.25 -1.92
C MET A 102 -12.70 -5.08 -2.18
N LEU A 103 -11.43 -5.29 -1.83
CA LEU A 103 -10.30 -4.39 -2.08
C LEU A 103 -9.28 -5.12 -2.95
N VAL A 104 -8.91 -4.52 -4.08
CA VAL A 104 -7.87 -5.03 -5.00
C VAL A 104 -6.65 -4.12 -4.93
N VAL A 105 -5.47 -4.71 -4.77
CA VAL A 105 -4.20 -3.97 -4.64
C VAL A 105 -3.12 -4.66 -5.48
N GLY A 106 -2.27 -3.87 -6.14
CA GLY A 106 -1.02 -4.37 -6.73
C GLY A 106 0.02 -4.67 -5.65
N LEU A 107 0.50 -5.91 -5.58
CA LEU A 107 1.52 -6.31 -4.62
C LEU A 107 2.92 -5.95 -5.16
N HIS A 108 3.58 -5.03 -4.48
CA HIS A 108 4.97 -4.62 -4.73
C HIS A 108 5.63 -4.12 -3.43
N ASP A 109 6.96 -3.92 -3.42
CA ASP A 109 7.76 -3.67 -2.20
C ASP A 109 7.36 -2.41 -1.40
N HIS A 110 6.73 -1.44 -2.08
CA HIS A 110 6.25 -0.19 -1.48
C HIS A 110 4.73 -0.09 -1.43
N SER A 111 4.05 -1.22 -1.64
CA SER A 111 2.59 -1.28 -1.67
C SER A 111 2.02 -0.85 -0.33
N PHE A 112 0.81 -0.32 -0.40
CA PHE A 112 0.00 -0.03 0.77
C PHE A 112 -0.04 -1.18 1.79
N LEU A 113 -0.15 -2.42 1.33
CA LEU A 113 -0.32 -3.59 2.20
C LEU A 113 0.88 -3.80 3.12
N TYR A 114 2.11 -3.62 2.64
CA TYR A 114 3.29 -3.69 3.51
C TYR A 114 3.31 -2.54 4.51
N LYS A 115 2.99 -1.32 4.09
CA LYS A 115 2.91 -0.16 5.01
C LYS A 115 1.88 -0.40 6.12
N LEU A 116 0.72 -0.97 5.78
CA LEU A 116 -0.32 -1.31 6.74
C LEU A 116 0.11 -2.45 7.68
N ALA A 117 0.82 -3.45 7.18
CA ALA A 117 1.32 -4.57 7.99
C ALA A 117 2.45 -4.14 8.94
N LEU A 118 3.30 -3.18 8.53
CA LEU A 118 4.36 -2.62 9.38
C LEU A 118 3.86 -1.56 10.36
N ALA A 119 2.71 -0.93 10.10
CA ALA A 119 2.08 -0.06 11.07
C ALA A 119 1.67 -0.92 12.27
N HIS A 120 2.39 -0.81 13.39
CA HIS A 120 2.22 -1.58 14.65
C HIS A 120 0.90 -1.27 15.38
N SER A 121 -0.18 -1.14 14.63
CA SER A 121 -1.52 -0.82 15.05
C SER A 121 -2.43 -1.96 14.58
N ASN A 122 -3.51 -2.23 15.31
CA ASN A 122 -4.48 -3.28 15.00
C ASN A 122 -5.30 -3.00 13.71
N THR A 123 -4.74 -2.25 12.75
CA THR A 123 -5.40 -1.71 11.56
C THR A 123 -5.46 -2.69 10.40
N ALA A 124 -4.60 -3.71 10.36
CA ALA A 124 -4.71 -4.80 9.40
C ALA A 124 -6.05 -5.57 9.55
N ASN A 125 -6.61 -5.64 10.77
CA ASN A 125 -7.93 -6.23 11.02
C ASN A 125 -9.13 -5.29 10.73
N ASN A 126 -8.90 -4.05 10.29
CA ASN A 126 -9.98 -3.05 10.11
C ASN A 126 -10.61 -3.03 8.71
N LEU A 127 -10.10 -3.83 7.78
CA LEU A 127 -10.70 -3.96 6.44
C LEU A 127 -11.87 -4.94 6.53
N ASN A 128 -13.10 -4.44 6.66
CA ASN A 128 -14.33 -5.25 6.69
C ASN A 128 -14.68 -5.88 5.32
N CYS A 129 -13.68 -6.16 4.49
CA CYS A 129 -13.84 -6.61 3.10
C CYS A 129 -12.76 -7.64 2.72
N ARG A 130 -13.03 -8.42 1.67
CA ARG A 130 -12.00 -9.34 1.12
C ARG A 130 -10.89 -8.53 0.46
N VAL A 131 -9.62 -8.85 0.75
CA VAL A 131 -8.47 -8.17 0.14
C VAL A 131 -7.80 -9.11 -0.85
N LEU A 132 -7.60 -8.66 -2.08
CA LEU A 132 -6.88 -9.35 -3.14
C LEU A 132 -5.60 -8.58 -3.46
N ALA A 133 -4.46 -9.17 -3.13
CA ALA A 133 -3.15 -8.65 -3.46
C ALA A 133 -2.63 -9.38 -4.71
N ILE A 134 -2.48 -8.68 -5.81
CA ILE A 134 -2.12 -9.27 -7.10
C ILE A 134 -0.66 -8.95 -7.38
N ARG A 135 0.16 -9.98 -7.46
CA ARG A 135 1.57 -9.86 -7.82
C ARG A 135 1.70 -9.82 -9.35
N GLN A 136 2.50 -8.90 -9.85
CA GLN A 136 2.89 -8.93 -11.26
C GLN A 136 3.76 -10.17 -11.52
N PRO A 137 3.52 -10.97 -12.56
CA PRO A 137 4.41 -12.04 -12.97
C PRO A 137 5.79 -11.43 -13.26
N THR A 138 6.71 -11.57 -12.33
CA THR A 138 8.10 -11.20 -12.54
C THR A 138 8.68 -12.32 -13.39
N SER A 139 9.36 -12.00 -14.50
CA SER A 139 10.20 -13.00 -15.17
C SER A 139 11.06 -13.67 -14.09
N PRO A 140 11.16 -15.01 -14.08
CA PRO A 140 11.90 -15.68 -13.02
C PRO A 140 13.30 -15.04 -12.96
N PRO A 141 13.80 -14.66 -11.77
CA PRO A 141 15.20 -14.26 -11.66
C PRO A 141 16.02 -15.37 -12.32
N PRO A 142 17.09 -15.06 -13.07
CA PRO A 142 17.85 -16.09 -13.77
C PRO A 142 18.20 -17.16 -12.76
N LYS A 143 17.52 -18.30 -12.86
CA LYS A 143 17.96 -19.51 -12.18
C LYS A 143 19.39 -19.65 -12.68
N ARG A 144 20.35 -19.67 -11.75
CA ARG A 144 21.65 -20.28 -12.03
C ARG A 144 21.33 -21.72 -12.39
N THR A 145 21.04 -21.96 -13.66
CA THR A 145 20.75 -23.27 -14.16
C THR A 145 22.06 -23.77 -14.72
N GLN A 146 22.60 -24.80 -14.08
CA GLN A 146 23.30 -25.82 -14.83
C GLN A 146 22.38 -26.20 -16.00
N SER A 147 22.91 -25.98 -17.20
CA SER A 147 22.48 -26.48 -18.50
C SER A 147 21.22 -27.37 -18.56
N SER A 148 20.18 -26.87 -19.21
CA SER A 148 19.41 -27.67 -20.18
C SER A 148 18.57 -26.75 -21.07
N THR A 149 18.89 -26.79 -22.36
CA THR A 149 18.29 -26.07 -23.49
C THR A 149 16.79 -26.32 -23.63
N THR A 150 15.97 -25.28 -23.70
CA THR A 150 14.74 -25.29 -24.51
C THR A 150 14.38 -23.87 -24.94
N VAL A 151 14.15 -23.71 -26.24
CA VAL A 151 13.88 -22.46 -26.97
C VAL A 151 12.48 -21.92 -26.60
N PRO A 152 12.26 -20.60 -26.40
CA PRO A 152 10.93 -20.05 -26.21
C PRO A 152 10.20 -19.80 -27.57
N PRO A 153 8.89 -20.08 -27.68
CA PRO A 153 8.09 -19.69 -28.84
C PRO A 153 7.60 -18.22 -28.73
N PRO A 154 7.17 -17.60 -29.83
CA PRO A 154 6.89 -16.17 -29.87
C PRO A 154 5.52 -15.81 -29.24
N ASN A 155 5.57 -14.82 -28.35
CA ASN A 155 4.66 -13.69 -28.15
C ASN A 155 3.33 -13.72 -28.94
N ASN A 156 2.24 -14.11 -28.26
CA ASN A 156 0.99 -13.33 -28.12
C ASN A 156 -0.08 -14.15 -27.35
N SER A 157 0.02 -14.29 -26.03
CA SER A 157 -1.09 -14.87 -25.27
C SER A 157 -1.30 -14.17 -23.94
N THR A 158 -2.50 -13.63 -23.75
CA THR A 158 -3.13 -13.34 -22.46
C THR A 158 -3.44 -14.64 -21.69
N ASN A 159 -2.51 -15.60 -21.71
CA ASN A 159 -2.59 -16.83 -20.95
C ASN A 159 -2.23 -16.48 -19.50
N MET A 160 -3.25 -16.13 -18.74
CA MET A 160 -3.16 -15.99 -17.30
C MET A 160 -3.02 -17.40 -16.73
N ASP A 161 -1.79 -17.90 -16.67
CA ASP A 161 -1.48 -19.18 -16.05
C ASP A 161 -1.86 -19.11 -14.55
N PHE A 162 -2.94 -19.81 -14.18
CA PHE A 162 -3.49 -19.83 -12.83
C PHE A 162 -2.59 -20.57 -11.82
N SER A 163 -1.45 -21.12 -12.26
CA SER A 163 -0.43 -21.72 -11.38
C SER A 163 0.23 -20.73 -10.39
N GLN A 164 0.01 -19.42 -10.57
CA GLN A 164 0.62 -18.36 -9.75
C GLN A 164 -0.30 -17.75 -8.68
N ILE A 165 -1.53 -18.27 -8.50
CA ILE A 165 -2.37 -17.82 -7.38
C ILE A 165 -1.85 -18.46 -6.10
N ASP A 166 -0.87 -17.81 -5.48
CA ASP A 166 -0.39 -18.15 -4.15
C ASP A 166 -1.20 -17.38 -3.09
N ILE A 167 -1.81 -18.11 -2.16
CA ILE A 167 -2.46 -17.52 -0.98
C ILE A 167 -1.36 -17.37 0.08
N SER A 168 -0.51 -16.37 -0.10
CA SER A 168 0.56 -16.09 0.86
C SER A 168 0.04 -15.22 2.00
N CYS A 169 0.35 -15.60 3.25
CA CYS A 169 0.26 -14.65 4.36
C CYS A 169 1.27 -13.52 4.11
N LEU A 170 0.89 -12.26 4.33
CA LEU A 170 1.81 -11.12 4.24
C LEU A 170 2.96 -11.34 5.23
N HIS A 171 4.13 -11.77 4.73
CA HIS A 171 5.32 -11.94 5.55
C HIS A 171 5.96 -10.57 5.72
N VAL A 172 5.81 -9.99 6.91
CA VAL A 172 6.52 -8.76 7.29
C VAL A 172 8.00 -9.11 7.39
N PRO A 173 8.92 -8.39 6.69
CA PRO A 173 10.35 -8.59 6.89
C PRO A 173 10.68 -8.44 8.37
N GLU A 174 11.36 -9.44 8.95
CA GLU A 174 11.79 -9.41 10.34
C GLU A 174 12.83 -8.29 10.52
N VAL A 175 12.36 -7.10 10.89
CA VAL A 175 13.22 -5.99 11.29
C VAL A 175 13.72 -6.32 12.69
N LEU A 176 14.90 -6.93 12.77
CA LEU A 176 15.61 -7.13 14.04
C LEU A 176 15.66 -5.77 14.77
N PRO A 177 15.14 -5.67 16.01
CA PRO A 177 15.26 -4.45 16.78
C PRO A 177 16.74 -4.10 16.90
N PRO A 178 17.13 -2.81 16.74
CA PRO A 178 18.52 -2.43 16.90
C PRO A 178 18.96 -2.86 18.29
N LYS A 179 20.01 -3.70 18.37
CA LYS A 179 20.63 -4.09 19.63
C LYS A 179 21.12 -2.81 20.32
N ILE A 180 20.34 -2.30 21.27
CA ILE A 180 20.81 -1.28 22.19
C ILE A 180 21.89 -1.96 23.03
N PRO A 181 23.17 -1.60 22.92
CA PRO A 181 24.18 -2.15 23.81
C PRO A 181 23.91 -1.53 25.17
N TYR A 182 23.32 -2.30 26.09
CA TYR A 182 23.34 -1.93 27.49
C TYR A 182 24.81 -1.84 27.90
N ARG A 183 25.30 -0.61 28.10
CA ARG A 183 26.51 -0.42 28.89
C ARG A 183 26.11 -0.73 30.33
N ILE A 184 26.40 -1.96 30.75
CA ILE A 184 26.47 -2.30 32.15
C ILE A 184 27.48 -1.34 32.75
N CYS A 185 27.02 -0.35 33.51
CA CYS A 185 27.89 0.54 34.28
C CYS A 185 28.62 -0.32 35.31
N PRO A 186 29.96 -0.47 35.22
CA PRO A 186 30.68 -1.38 36.09
C PRO A 186 31.05 -0.75 37.44
N SER A 187 30.46 0.39 37.82
CA SER A 187 30.71 0.98 39.15
C SER A 187 29.46 1.61 39.78
N PRO A 188 29.17 1.31 41.06
CA PRO A 188 28.07 1.94 41.82
C PRO A 188 28.26 3.45 42.06
N SER A 189 29.47 3.99 41.79
CA SER A 189 29.86 5.35 42.15
C SER A 189 29.63 6.40 41.05
N ALA A 190 29.19 5.99 39.85
CA ALA A 190 29.06 6.89 38.69
C ALA A 190 27.74 7.71 38.67
N ILE A 191 26.80 7.43 39.58
CA ILE A 191 25.55 8.20 39.69
C ILE A 191 25.82 9.44 40.55
N ILE A 192 26.45 10.44 39.95
CA ILE A 192 26.58 11.77 40.57
C ILE A 192 25.21 12.44 40.50
N TRP A 193 24.46 12.39 41.60
CA TRP A 193 23.28 13.22 41.79
C TRP A 193 23.71 14.69 41.78
N ARG A 194 23.49 15.40 40.67
CA ARG A 194 23.54 16.86 40.66
C ARG A 194 22.30 17.37 41.37
N THR A 195 22.39 17.59 42.68
CA THR A 195 21.42 18.42 43.40
C THR A 195 21.60 19.86 42.91
N SER A 196 20.63 20.37 42.15
CA SER A 196 20.60 21.77 41.75
C SER A 196 20.39 22.65 42.99
N LYS A 197 21.41 23.42 43.37
CA LYS A 197 21.24 24.53 44.31
C LYS A 197 20.35 25.59 43.65
N SER A 198 19.16 25.79 44.21
CA SER A 198 18.30 26.93 43.90
C SER A 198 19.05 28.24 44.21
N ARG A 199 19.23 29.08 43.18
CA ARG A 199 19.72 30.46 43.33
C ARG A 199 18.60 31.29 43.95
N LYS A 200 18.70 31.62 45.25
CA LYS A 200 17.98 32.77 45.82
C LYS A 200 18.81 34.02 45.53
N SER A 201 18.27 34.90 44.69
CA SER A 201 18.79 36.24 44.47
C SER A 201 18.73 37.04 45.77
N ARG A 202 19.79 37.79 46.03
CA ARG A 202 19.86 38.86 47.02
C ARG A 202 19.43 40.13 46.29
N GLU A 203 18.36 40.77 46.73
CA GLU A 203 18.08 42.16 46.35
C GLU A 203 18.12 43.02 47.61
N LYS A 204 18.68 44.22 47.42
CA LYS A 204 19.10 45.18 48.43
C LYS A 204 17.91 46.04 48.89
N GLY A 205 17.95 46.44 50.15
CA GLY A 205 17.04 47.39 50.79
C GLY A 205 17.27 47.36 52.28
#